data_AF-A0A0D2JI90-F1
#
_entry.id   AF-A0A0D2JI90-F1
#
_cell.length_a   1.000
_cell.length_b   1.000
_cell.length_c   1.000
_cell.angle_alpha   90.00
_cell.angle_beta   90.00
_cell.angle_gamma   90.00
#
_symmetry.space_group_name_H-M   'P 1'
#
loop_
_entity.id
_entity.type
_entity.pdbx_description
1 polymer ?
#
loop_
_entity_poly.entity_id
_entity_poly.type
_entity_poly.pdbx_seq_one_letter_code
_entity_poly.pdbx_strand_id
1 'polypeptide(L)'
;MKLPWELWIVNFTDEEGAHNAGTMGSRAMPNGLSQSDLEHTKNKSKYNFARDLALAGKDPARISKPLLGAGDFAFYLELHIEQGKKLEAEGLEIGAVTVIAGIYRYVVTITGEPATQAPFPCTKGMMPWSRRPL
;
A
#
# COMPACT_ATOMS: atom_id res chain seq x y z
N MET A 1 -36.29 -9.77 -6.26
CA MET A 1 -35.85 -8.35 -6.32
C MET A 1 -34.94 -8.20 -7.52
N LYS A 2 -35.22 -7.26 -8.43
CA LYS A 2 -34.40 -7.02 -9.64
C LYS A 2 -33.76 -5.65 -9.49
N LEU A 3 -32.43 -5.59 -9.55
CA LEU A 3 -31.72 -4.31 -9.47
C LEU A 3 -31.83 -3.60 -10.82
N PRO A 4 -31.91 -2.25 -10.83
CA PRO A 4 -31.93 -1.48 -12.06
C PRO A 4 -30.53 -1.35 -12.70
N TRP A 5 -29.48 -1.84 -12.03
CA TRP A 5 -28.10 -1.85 -12.49
C TRP A 5 -27.52 -3.26 -12.49
N GLU A 6 -26.48 -3.47 -13.30
CA GLU A 6 -25.64 -4.66 -13.21
C GLU A 6 -24.84 -4.64 -11.90
N LEU A 7 -24.70 -5.81 -11.27
CA LEU A 7 -23.94 -5.98 -10.05
C LEU A 7 -22.68 -6.78 -10.35
N TRP A 8 -21.52 -6.20 -10.05
CA TRP A 8 -20.23 -6.88 -10.14
C TRP A 8 -19.69 -7.15 -8.74
N ILE A 9 -19.16 -8.36 -8.56
CA ILE A 9 -18.42 -8.73 -7.35
C ILE A 9 -16.94 -8.72 -7.73
N VAL A 10 -16.17 -7.91 -7.03
CA VAL A 10 -14.74 -7.71 -7.30
C VAL A 10 -13.96 -8.10 -6.05
N ASN A 11 -12.89 -8.85 -6.23
CA ASN A 11 -11.90 -9.13 -5.20
C ASN A 11 -10.58 -8.47 -5.60
N PHE A 12 -10.25 -7.35 -4.96
CA PHE A 12 -9.03 -6.61 -5.30
C PHE A 12 -7.78 -7.33 -4.80
N THR A 13 -6.78 -7.43 -5.67
CA THR A 13 -5.51 -8.05 -5.34
C THR A 13 -4.65 -7.10 -4.51
N ASP A 14 -4.03 -7.65 -3.47
CA ASP A 14 -3.01 -6.99 -2.63
C ASP A 14 -3.50 -5.68 -1.98
N GLU A 15 -4.64 -5.72 -1.30
CA GLU A 15 -5.17 -4.60 -0.50
C GLU A 15 -4.19 -4.26 0.64
N GLU A 16 -3.82 -5.26 1.44
CA GLU A 16 -2.95 -5.18 2.62
C GLU A 16 -1.50 -4.76 2.31
N GLY A 17 -1.07 -4.86 1.04
CA GLY A 17 0.27 -4.46 0.60
C GLY A 17 1.38 -5.43 1.00
N ALA A 18 1.20 -6.71 0.67
CA ALA A 18 2.21 -7.74 0.81
C ALA A 18 3.52 -7.40 0.06
N HIS A 19 3.44 -6.60 -1.00
CA HIS A 19 4.59 -6.14 -1.78
C HIS A 19 5.08 -4.73 -1.41
N ASN A 20 4.79 -4.26 -0.20
CA ASN A 20 5.11 -2.91 0.27
C ASN A 20 4.49 -1.78 -0.60
N ALA A 21 3.49 -2.11 -1.40
CA ALA A 21 2.56 -1.19 -2.03
C ALA A 21 1.17 -1.80 -1.89
N GLY A 22 0.36 -1.24 -1.00
CA GLY A 22 -1.03 -1.68 -0.82
C GLY A 22 -1.93 -1.27 -1.97
N THR A 23 -3.13 -1.82 -1.98
CA THR A 23 -4.23 -1.48 -2.89
C THR A 23 -3.91 -1.64 -4.37
N MET A 24 -3.05 -2.60 -4.74
CA MET A 24 -2.58 -2.74 -6.14
C MET A 24 -3.73 -2.94 -7.13
N GLY A 25 -4.67 -3.84 -6.81
CA GLY A 25 -5.82 -4.13 -7.67
C GLY A 25 -6.76 -2.93 -7.85
N SER A 26 -7.11 -2.25 -6.76
CA SER A 26 -8.02 -1.09 -6.79
C SER A 26 -7.36 0.16 -7.38
N ARG A 27 -6.02 0.27 -7.36
CA ARG A 27 -5.27 1.29 -8.12
C ARG A 27 -5.21 0.97 -9.61
N ALA A 28 -4.96 -0.28 -9.97
CA ALA A 28 -4.84 -0.73 -11.36
C ALA A 28 -6.13 -0.55 -12.14
N MET A 29 -7.27 -0.82 -11.52
CA MET A 29 -8.57 -0.84 -12.21
C MET A 29 -8.95 0.51 -12.84
N PRO A 30 -8.95 1.65 -12.12
CA PRO A 30 -9.28 2.96 -12.68
C PRO A 30 -8.11 3.71 -13.33
N ASN A 31 -6.86 3.43 -12.93
CA ASN A 31 -5.71 4.24 -13.36
C ASN A 31 -4.70 3.49 -14.22
N GLY A 32 -4.69 2.16 -14.17
CA GLY A 32 -3.52 1.36 -14.56
C GLY A 32 -2.40 1.46 -13.52
N LEU A 33 -1.36 0.64 -13.71
CA LEU A 33 -0.13 0.66 -12.92
C LEU A 33 1.06 0.96 -13.84
N SER A 34 1.90 1.90 -13.41
CA SER A 34 3.13 2.20 -14.12
C SER A 34 4.14 1.05 -13.99
N GLN A 35 5.12 1.00 -14.88
CA GLN A 35 6.23 0.03 -14.75
C GLN A 35 6.94 0.17 -13.39
N SER A 36 7.13 1.40 -12.91
CA SER A 36 7.70 1.65 -11.58
C SER A 36 6.84 1.11 -10.44
N ASP A 37 5.51 1.15 -10.55
CA ASP A 37 4.61 0.54 -9.54
C ASP A 37 4.77 -0.98 -9.47
N LEU A 38 5.17 -1.62 -10.57
CA LEU A 38 5.34 -3.07 -10.63
C LEU A 38 6.75 -3.51 -10.22
N GLU A 39 7.78 -2.72 -10.53
CA GLU A 39 9.19 -3.08 -10.32
C GLU A 39 9.74 -2.68 -8.96
N HIS A 40 9.30 -1.55 -8.40
CA HIS A 40 9.82 -1.06 -7.11
C HIS A 40 9.14 -1.69 -5.89
N THR A 41 8.09 -2.47 -6.11
CA THR A 41 7.41 -3.24 -5.07
C THR A 41 8.24 -4.46 -4.69
N LYS A 42 8.19 -4.85 -3.43
CA LYS A 42 8.97 -5.96 -2.89
C LYS A 42 8.16 -6.69 -1.83
N ASN A 43 7.96 -7.99 -2.03
CA ASN A 43 7.46 -8.85 -0.97
C ASN A 43 8.55 -9.17 0.07
N LYS A 44 8.19 -9.93 1.11
CA LYS A 44 9.11 -10.35 2.18
C LYS A 44 10.36 -11.09 1.66
N SER A 45 10.24 -11.77 0.52
CA SER A 45 11.33 -12.47 -0.17
C SER A 45 12.09 -11.61 -1.18
N LYS A 46 11.83 -10.29 -1.21
CA LYS A 46 12.44 -9.30 -2.12
C LYS A 46 12.07 -9.48 -3.60
N TYR A 47 11.01 -10.21 -3.90
CA TYR A 47 10.48 -10.32 -5.27
C TYR A 47 9.45 -9.22 -5.53
N ASN A 48 9.42 -8.73 -6.78
CA ASN A 48 8.49 -7.69 -7.18
C ASN A 48 7.12 -8.23 -7.61
N PHE A 49 6.14 -7.34 -7.68
CA PHE A 49 4.77 -7.72 -8.00
C PHE A 49 4.64 -8.28 -9.43
N ALA A 50 5.41 -7.73 -10.39
CA ALA A 50 5.44 -8.23 -11.77
C ALA A 50 5.82 -9.72 -11.85
N ARG A 51 6.85 -10.14 -11.10
CA ARG A 51 7.28 -11.54 -11.06
C ARG A 51 6.18 -12.44 -10.51
N ASP A 52 5.55 -12.05 -9.40
CA ASP A 52 4.55 -12.89 -8.76
C ASP A 52 3.26 -12.99 -9.60
N LEU A 53 2.89 -11.93 -10.34
CA LEU A 53 1.84 -12.00 -11.36
C LEU A 53 2.20 -12.98 -12.49
N ALA A 54 3.44 -12.93 -12.99
CA ALA A 54 3.90 -13.85 -14.03
C ALA A 54 3.88 -15.31 -13.57
N LEU A 55 4.27 -15.58 -12.31
CA LEU A 55 4.18 -16.90 -11.70
C LEU A 55 2.73 -17.38 -11.54
N ALA A 56 1.78 -16.46 -11.32
CA ALA A 56 0.35 -16.74 -11.33
C ALA A 56 -0.25 -16.86 -12.76
N GLY A 57 0.58 -16.84 -13.81
CA GLY A 57 0.15 -16.95 -15.21
C GLY A 57 -0.56 -15.70 -15.72
N LYS A 58 -0.33 -14.53 -15.11
CA LYS A 58 -0.88 -13.24 -15.54
C LYS A 58 0.21 -12.42 -16.21
N ASP A 59 -0.19 -11.66 -17.23
CA ASP A 59 0.71 -10.75 -17.95
C ASP A 59 0.71 -9.36 -17.28
N PRO A 60 1.82 -8.92 -16.65
CA PRO A 60 1.91 -7.60 -16.03
C PRO A 60 1.79 -6.43 -17.03
N ALA A 61 2.02 -6.64 -18.32
CA ALA A 61 1.88 -5.58 -19.31
C ALA A 61 0.41 -5.14 -19.51
N ARG A 62 -0.55 -6.04 -19.20
CA ARG A 62 -1.98 -5.81 -19.40
C ARG A 62 -2.62 -4.87 -18.39
N ILE A 63 -1.95 -4.59 -17.28
CA ILE A 63 -2.44 -3.71 -16.20
C ILE A 63 -1.86 -2.30 -16.28
N SER A 64 -1.19 -1.97 -17.39
CA SER A 64 -0.62 -0.63 -17.64
C SER A 64 -1.66 0.43 -17.98
N LYS A 65 -2.88 0.03 -18.36
CA LYS A 65 -3.98 0.92 -18.72
C LYS A 65 -5.16 0.70 -17.78
N PRO A 66 -6.02 1.72 -17.59
CA PRO A 66 -7.29 1.55 -16.91
C PRO A 66 -8.10 0.39 -17.50
N LEU A 67 -8.63 -0.44 -16.62
CA LEU A 67 -9.56 -1.52 -16.95
C LEU A 67 -11.01 -1.02 -16.95
N LEU A 68 -11.32 -0.03 -16.11
CA LEU A 68 -12.61 0.64 -16.03
C LEU A 68 -12.41 2.15 -15.86
N GLY A 69 -13.16 2.95 -16.59
CA GLY A 69 -13.21 4.41 -16.44
C GLY A 69 -14.31 4.86 -15.48
N ALA A 70 -14.32 6.16 -15.17
CA ALA A 70 -15.32 6.78 -14.30
C ALA A 70 -16.78 6.69 -14.82
N GLY A 71 -16.97 6.37 -16.10
CA GLY A 71 -18.29 6.17 -16.71
C GLY A 71 -18.79 4.72 -16.67
N ASP A 72 -17.93 3.76 -16.29
CA ASP A 72 -18.26 2.34 -16.39
C ASP A 72 -18.98 1.80 -15.14
N PHE A 73 -19.01 2.55 -14.04
CA PHE A 73 -19.74 2.19 -12.82
C PHE A 73 -20.35 3.42 -12.15
N ALA A 74 -21.52 3.25 -11.55
CA ALA A 74 -22.24 4.33 -10.86
C ALA A 74 -21.86 4.45 -9.38
N PHE A 75 -21.61 3.32 -8.71
CA PHE A 75 -21.37 3.25 -7.26
C PHE A 75 -20.38 2.13 -6.93
N TYR A 76 -19.62 2.34 -5.85
CA TYR A 76 -18.79 1.32 -5.21
C TYR A 76 -19.23 1.16 -3.76
N LEU A 77 -19.47 -0.08 -3.33
CA LEU A 77 -19.84 -0.42 -1.95
C LEU A 77 -18.86 -1.47 -1.46
N GLU A 78 -18.25 -1.21 -0.32
CA GLU A 78 -17.36 -2.14 0.37
C GLU A 78 -17.90 -2.42 1.76
N LEU A 79 -18.13 -3.70 2.04
CA LEU A 79 -18.44 -4.16 3.38
C LEU A 79 -17.14 -4.63 4.04
N HIS A 80 -16.78 -4.01 5.15
CA HIS A 80 -15.56 -4.31 5.86
C HIS A 80 -15.82 -4.43 7.37
N ILE A 81 -15.07 -5.28 8.04
CA ILE A 81 -15.05 -5.29 9.50
C ILE A 81 -14.38 -4.00 10.01
N GLU A 82 -14.74 -3.54 11.21
CA GLU A 82 -14.24 -2.27 11.75
C GLU A 82 -12.71 -2.23 11.91
N GLN A 83 -12.08 -3.39 12.14
CA GLN A 83 -10.67 -3.51 12.57
C GLN A 83 -10.33 -2.75 13.87
N GLY A 84 -11.36 -2.23 14.56
CA GLY A 84 -11.30 -1.50 15.82
C GLY A 84 -12.23 -2.08 16.87
N LYS A 85 -12.56 -1.26 17.87
CA LYS A 85 -13.44 -1.64 18.99
C LYS A 85 -14.57 -0.63 19.21
N LYS A 86 -14.76 0.33 18.31
CA LYS A 86 -15.73 1.42 18.48
C LYS A 86 -17.16 0.89 18.42
N LEU A 87 -17.49 0.06 17.45
CA LEU A 87 -18.83 -0.54 17.32
C LEU A 87 -19.12 -1.45 18.53
N GLU A 88 -18.14 -2.25 18.95
CA GLU A 88 -18.26 -3.07 20.16
C GLU A 88 -18.49 -2.20 21.42
N ALA A 89 -17.69 -1.15 21.60
CA ALA A 89 -17.78 -0.26 22.76
C ALA A 89 -19.09 0.54 22.80
N GLU A 90 -19.66 0.87 21.65
CA GLU A 90 -20.93 1.58 21.51
C GLU A 90 -22.15 0.64 21.46
N GLY A 91 -21.94 -0.69 21.43
CA GLY A 91 -23.01 -1.68 21.32
C GLY A 91 -23.75 -1.65 19.99
N LEU A 92 -23.07 -1.25 18.91
CA LEU A 92 -23.63 -1.11 17.57
C LEU A 92 -23.24 -2.30 16.68
N GLU A 93 -24.17 -2.76 15.85
CA GLU A 93 -23.92 -3.86 14.90
C GLU A 93 -23.39 -3.36 13.55
N ILE A 94 -23.73 -2.12 13.16
CA ILE A 94 -23.42 -1.55 11.85
C ILE A 94 -22.92 -0.11 12.01
N GLY A 95 -21.82 0.22 11.34
CA GLY A 95 -21.30 1.58 11.23
C GLY A 95 -21.26 2.04 9.77
N ALA A 96 -21.77 3.24 9.50
CA ALA A 96 -21.57 3.90 8.21
C ALA A 96 -20.26 4.70 8.24
N VAL A 97 -19.30 4.33 7.38
CA VAL A 97 -18.01 5.02 7.28
C VAL A 97 -18.21 6.37 6.60
N THR A 98 -17.84 7.46 7.28
CA THR A 98 -17.94 8.83 6.73
C THR A 98 -16.61 9.34 6.18
N VAL A 99 -15.48 8.86 6.72
CA VAL A 99 -14.14 9.30 6.35
C VAL A 99 -13.14 8.18 6.58
N ILE A 100 -12.12 8.11 5.74
CA ILE A 100 -10.97 7.21 5.87
C ILE A 100 -9.76 8.06 6.24
N ALA A 101 -9.00 7.65 7.26
CA ALA A 101 -7.83 8.36 7.70
C ALA A 101 -6.71 8.30 6.65
N GLY A 102 -6.07 9.44 6.38
CA GLY A 102 -4.89 9.50 5.52
C GLY A 102 -3.68 8.86 6.19
N ILE A 103 -2.97 7.97 5.48
CA ILE A 103 -1.79 7.27 5.98
C ILE A 103 -0.53 7.84 5.32
N TYR A 104 0.42 8.28 6.14
CA TYR A 104 1.77 8.64 5.69
C TYR A 104 2.78 7.60 6.16
N ARG A 105 3.63 7.13 5.24
CA ARG A 105 4.69 6.16 5.54
C ARG A 105 6.04 6.82 5.30
N TYR A 106 6.94 6.74 6.29
CA TYR A 106 8.28 7.29 6.22
C TYR A 106 9.30 6.18 6.43
N VAL A 107 10.39 6.22 5.65
CA VAL A 107 11.58 5.39 5.88
C VAL A 107 12.63 6.28 6.52
N VAL A 108 13.01 5.96 7.75
CA VAL A 108 14.05 6.70 8.49
C VAL A 108 15.30 5.84 8.54
N THR A 109 16.41 6.39 8.03
CA THR A 109 17.74 5.76 8.11
C THR A 109 18.58 6.51 9.14
N ILE A 110 19.00 5.82 10.19
CA ILE A 110 19.91 6.36 11.20
C ILE A 110 21.30 5.80 10.92
N THR A 111 22.26 6.68 10.66
CA THR A 111 23.66 6.33 10.45
C THR A 111 24.44 6.62 11.73
N GLY A 112 25.16 5.62 12.22
CA GLY A 112 26.08 5.74 13.35
C GLY A 112 27.37 4.98 13.07
N GLU A 113 28.28 4.99 14.03
CA GLU A 113 29.54 4.26 13.95
C GLU A 113 29.45 2.98 14.80
N PRO A 114 29.83 1.81 14.26
CA PRO A 114 29.86 0.58 15.04
C PRO A 114 30.95 0.66 16.11
N ALA A 115 30.59 0.41 17.38
CA ALA A 115 31.51 0.35 18.51
C ALA A 115 31.41 -1.04 19.18
N THR A 116 32.52 -1.51 19.77
CA THR A 116 32.53 -2.72 20.61
C THR A 116 31.72 -2.49 21.89
N GLN A 117 31.16 -3.55 22.49
CA GLN A 117 30.41 -3.50 23.76
C GLN A 117 31.24 -3.05 24.98
N ALA A 118 32.58 -3.05 24.87
CA ALA A 118 33.47 -2.45 25.85
C ALA A 118 33.20 -0.93 25.93
N PRO A 119 33.49 -0.25 27.05
CA PRO A 119 33.25 1.18 27.18
C PRO A 119 33.97 1.95 26.09
N PHE A 120 33.26 2.29 25.02
CA PHE A 120 33.70 3.23 24.01
C PHE A 120 33.53 4.61 24.64
N PRO A 121 34.61 5.34 24.92
CA PRO A 121 34.48 6.65 25.50
C PRO A 121 33.73 7.54 24.51
N CYS A 122 32.63 8.15 24.95
CA CYS A 122 31.98 9.24 24.23
C CYS A 122 32.89 10.48 24.26
N THR A 123 34.04 10.43 23.59
CA THR A 123 34.86 11.62 23.38
C THR A 123 34.23 12.44 22.28
N LYS A 124 33.54 13.50 22.69
CA LYS A 124 33.10 14.63 21.87
C LYS A 124 34.20 15.07 20.90
N GLY A 125 33.99 14.81 19.62
CA GLY A 125 34.52 15.61 18.53
C GLY A 125 33.33 16.06 17.68
N MET A 126 32.73 17.20 18.00
CA MET A 126 31.85 17.89 17.04
C MET A 126 32.71 18.28 15.84
N MET A 127 32.76 17.44 14.82
CA MET A 127 33.25 17.87 13.51
C MET A 127 32.27 18.91 12.97
N PRO A 128 32.74 20.07 12.46
CA PRO A 128 31.84 21.06 11.89
C PRO A 128 31.12 20.43 10.70
N TRP A 129 29.79 20.56 10.67
CA TRP A 129 28.98 20.23 9.51
C TRP A 129 29.49 21.01 8.30
N SER A 130 30.24 20.35 7.41
CA SER A 130 30.52 20.91 6.08
C SER A 130 29.35 20.57 5.18
N ARG A 131 28.55 21.58 4.83
CA ARG A 131 27.57 21.47 3.76
C ARG A 131 28.34 21.26 2.46
N ARG A 132 28.22 20.09 1.83
CA ARG A 132 28.53 19.97 0.40
C ARG A 132 27.38 20.56 -0.40
N PRO A 133 27.62 21.44 -1.38
CA PRO A 133 26.58 21.85 -2.32
C PRO A 133 26.22 20.69 -3.25
N LEU A 134 24.98 20.75 -3.76
CA LEU A 134 24.47 19.92 -4.85
C LEU A 134 25.35 20.04 -6.11
#